data_AF-A0A521L545-F1
#
_entry.id   AF-A0A521L545-F1
#
_cell.length_a   1.000
_cell.length_b   1.000
_cell.length_c   1.000
_cell.angle_alpha   90.00
_cell.angle_beta   90.00
_cell.angle_gamma   90.00
#
_symmetry.space_group_name_H-M   'P 1'
#
loop_
_entity.id
_entity.type
_entity.pdbx_description
1 polymer ?
#
loop_
_entity_poly.entity_id
_entity_poly.type
_entity_poly.pdbx_seq_one_letter_code
_entity_poly.pdbx_strand_id
1 'polypeptide(L)'
;MSLDPINLLAFLGMAIVTYATRVAGLALAGRLSLSPRAQAAFDAIPPAVLVAVIAPSALATGWPETAAAAIAALAATRLPLLGVVAVGVAAVVAFRAAG
;
A
#
# COMPACT_ATOMS: atom_id res chain seq x y z
N MET A 1 23.37 -22.28 3.61
CA MET A 1 22.78 -21.16 2.84
C MET A 1 23.82 -20.70 1.83
N SER A 2 23.78 -21.23 0.61
CA SER A 2 24.68 -20.86 -0.47
C SER A 2 24.12 -19.63 -1.21
N LEU A 3 24.98 -18.65 -1.49
CA LEU A 3 24.63 -17.53 -2.36
C LEU A 3 24.58 -18.06 -3.79
N ASP A 4 23.37 -18.24 -4.32
CA ASP A 4 23.17 -18.56 -5.72
C ASP A 4 23.49 -17.31 -6.57
N PRO A 5 24.47 -17.37 -7.48
CA PRO A 5 24.85 -16.25 -8.32
C PRO A 5 23.67 -15.65 -9.12
N ILE A 6 22.70 -16.48 -9.54
CA ILE A 6 21.55 -16.00 -10.33
C ILE A 6 20.62 -15.14 -9.46
N ASN A 7 20.37 -15.56 -8.23
CA ASN A 7 19.51 -14.85 -7.29
C ASN A 7 20.19 -13.55 -6.84
N LEU A 8 21.50 -13.59 -6.60
CA LEU A 8 22.28 -12.40 -6.27
C LEU A 8 22.20 -11.36 -7.39
N LEU A 9 22.38 -11.79 -8.64
CA LEU A 9 22.29 -10.88 -9.79
C LEU A 9 20.86 -10.33 -9.96
N ALA A 10 19.83 -11.15 -9.73
CA ALA A 10 18.44 -10.73 -9.76
C ALA A 10 18.13 -9.67 -8.69
N PHE A 11 18.58 -9.87 -7.44
CA PHE A 11 18.40 -8.89 -6.37
C PHE A 11 19.11 -7.57 -6.68
N LEU A 12 20.35 -7.63 -7.18
CA LEU A 12 21.08 -6.44 -7.59
C LEU A 12 20.38 -5.72 -8.74
N GLY A 13 19.90 -6.45 -9.74
CA GLY A 13 19.12 -5.89 -10.85
C GLY A 13 17.85 -5.19 -10.37
N MET A 14 17.05 -5.85 -9.51
CA MET A 14 15.86 -5.24 -8.91
C MET A 14 16.19 -4.00 -8.06
N ALA A 15 17.28 -4.05 -7.29
CA ALA A 15 17.74 -2.91 -6.51
C ALA A 15 18.12 -1.72 -7.40
N ILE A 16 18.91 -1.96 -8.46
CA ILE A 16 19.31 -0.92 -9.42
C ILE A 16 18.07 -0.26 -10.04
N VAL A 17 17.12 -1.04 -10.54
CA VAL A 17 15.89 -0.51 -11.14
C VAL A 17 15.07 0.29 -10.12
N THR A 18 14.95 -0.22 -8.88
CA THR A 18 14.22 0.44 -7.79
C THR A 18 14.83 1.80 -7.43
N TYR A 19 16.16 1.87 -7.32
CA TYR A 19 16.84 3.13 -7.03
C TYR A 19 16.83 4.08 -8.22
N ALA A 20 16.99 3.56 -9.44
CA ALA A 20 16.93 4.36 -10.65
C ALA A 20 15.57 5.07 -10.79
N THR A 21 14.46 4.38 -10.55
CA THR A 21 13.11 4.98 -10.61
C THR A 21 12.91 6.04 -9.53
N ARG A 22 13.41 5.82 -8.30
CA ARG A 22 13.38 6.83 -7.23
C ARG A 22 14.19 8.08 -7.58
N VAL A 23 15.44 7.90 -8.03
CA VAL A 23 16.32 9.00 -8.40
C VAL A 23 15.75 9.77 -9.59
N ALA A 24 15.21 9.07 -10.60
CA ALA A 24 14.53 9.71 -11.72
C ALA A 24 13.32 10.54 -11.25
N GLY A 25 12.50 9.98 -10.35
CA GLY A 25 11.38 10.70 -9.74
C GLY A 25 11.82 11.97 -9.02
N LEU A 26 12.87 11.91 -8.19
CA LEU A 26 13.43 13.08 -7.50
C LEU A 26 14.04 14.11 -8.46
N ALA A 27 14.71 13.65 -9.51
CA ALA A 27 15.31 14.53 -10.52
C ALA A 27 14.26 15.28 -11.35
N LEU A 28 13.11 14.64 -11.59
CA LEU A 28 11.97 15.19 -12.33
C LEU A 28 11.01 15.99 -11.44
N ALA A 29 10.92 15.67 -10.15
CA ALA A 29 10.09 16.35 -9.17
C ALA A 29 10.54 17.82 -9.04
N GLY A 30 9.76 18.73 -9.63
CA GLY A 30 10.05 20.17 -9.68
C GLY A 30 10.56 20.68 -11.02
N ARG A 31 10.89 19.80 -11.98
CA ARG A 31 11.21 20.19 -13.37
C ARG A 31 10.02 20.08 -14.32
N LEU A 32 8.96 19.40 -13.90
CA LEU A 32 7.74 19.25 -14.66
C LEU A 32 6.78 20.41 -14.36
N SER A 33 6.54 21.26 -15.36
CA SER A 33 5.48 22.28 -15.30
C SER A 33 4.13 21.61 -15.59
N LEU A 34 3.47 21.13 -14.54
CA LEU A 34 2.17 20.46 -14.65
C LEU A 34 1.03 21.48 -14.73
N SER A 35 0.02 21.21 -15.57
CA SER A 35 -1.23 21.96 -15.52
C SER A 35 -1.99 21.66 -14.22
N PRO A 36 -2.92 22.52 -13.77
CA PRO A 36 -3.67 22.30 -12.52
C PRO A 36 -4.36 20.93 -12.44
N ARG A 37 -4.88 20.44 -13.58
CA ARG A 37 -5.52 19.12 -13.65
C ARG A 37 -4.52 17.98 -13.53
N ALA A 38 -3.34 18.12 -14.14
CA ALA A 38 -2.30 17.11 -14.03
C ALA A 38 -1.77 17.04 -12.59
N GLN A 39 -1.52 18.18 -11.94
CA GLN A 39 -1.08 18.19 -10.53
C GLN A 39 -2.07 17.45 -9.62
N ALA A 40 -3.37 17.74 -9.73
CA ALA A 40 -4.40 17.06 -8.95
C ALA A 40 -4.43 15.54 -9.21
N ALA A 41 -4.19 15.10 -10.46
CA ALA A 41 -4.05 13.69 -10.77
C ALA A 41 -2.82 13.07 -10.09
N PHE A 42 -1.66 13.73 -10.16
CA PHE A 42 -0.43 13.27 -9.51
C PHE A 42 -0.58 13.16 -7.98
N ASP A 43 -1.23 14.12 -7.34
CA ASP A 43 -1.48 14.12 -5.89
C ASP A 43 -2.43 12.97 -5.48
N ALA A 44 -3.30 12.51 -6.39
CA ALA A 44 -4.20 11.39 -6.17
C ALA A 44 -3.58 10.01 -6.41
N ILE A 45 -2.42 9.91 -7.10
CA ILE A 45 -1.78 8.62 -7.42
C ILE A 45 -1.45 7.81 -6.14
N PRO A 46 -0.74 8.37 -5.13
CA PRO A 46 -0.36 7.59 -3.96
C PRO A 46 -1.55 6.96 -3.21
N PRO A 47 -2.62 7.69 -2.84
CA PRO A 47 -3.76 7.06 -2.19
C PRO A 47 -4.51 6.09 -3.11
N ALA A 48 -4.61 6.38 -4.42
CA ALA A 48 -5.28 5.49 -5.36
C ALA A 48 -4.58 4.12 -5.48
N VAL A 49 -3.24 4.09 -5.52
CA VAL A 49 -2.47 2.85 -5.57
C VAL A 49 -2.67 2.02 -4.30
N LEU A 50 -2.67 2.66 -3.12
CA LEU A 50 -2.93 1.97 -1.85
C LEU A 50 -4.32 1.32 -1.85
N VAL A 51 -5.35 2.06 -2.28
CA VAL A 51 -6.71 1.53 -2.37
C VAL A 51 -6.80 0.40 -3.40
N ALA A 52 -6.16 0.53 -4.56
CA ALA A 52 -6.15 -0.52 -5.60
C ALA A 52 -5.55 -1.84 -5.11
N VAL A 53 -4.55 -1.79 -4.23
CA VAL A 53 -3.93 -2.98 -3.63
C VAL A 53 -4.79 -3.56 -2.50
N ILE A 54 -5.36 -2.70 -1.64
CA ILE A 54 -6.08 -3.14 -0.44
C ILE A 54 -7.51 -3.57 -0.76
N ALA A 55 -8.21 -2.89 -1.66
CA ALA A 55 -9.61 -3.16 -2.01
C ALA A 55 -9.90 -4.63 -2.37
N PRO A 56 -9.13 -5.33 -3.23
CA PRO A 56 -9.38 -6.74 -3.49
C PRO A 56 -9.18 -7.60 -2.24
N SER A 57 -8.19 -7.31 -1.41
CA SER A 57 -7.98 -8.03 -0.15
C SER A 57 -9.09 -7.79 0.88
N ALA A 58 -9.77 -6.65 0.81
CA ALA A 58 -10.86 -6.29 1.70
C ALA A 58 -12.23 -6.81 1.22
N LEU A 59 -12.46 -6.90 -0.09
CA LEU A 59 -13.78 -7.18 -0.66
C LEU A 59 -13.90 -8.57 -1.32
N ALA A 60 -12.80 -9.19 -1.76
CA ALA A 60 -12.84 -10.41 -2.56
C ALA A 60 -12.35 -11.68 -1.82
N THR A 61 -11.95 -11.56 -0.56
CA THR A 61 -11.33 -12.63 0.23
C THR A 61 -12.31 -13.32 1.19
N GLY A 62 -13.37 -12.64 1.61
CA GLY A 62 -14.38 -13.21 2.50
C GLY A 62 -15.15 -12.16 3.31
N TRP A 63 -16.20 -12.63 3.99
CA TRP A 63 -16.94 -11.81 4.96
C TRP A 63 -16.08 -11.37 6.16
N PRO A 64 -15.11 -12.16 6.68
CA PRO A 64 -14.28 -11.74 7.80
C PRO A 64 -13.44 -10.51 7.48
N GLU A 65 -12.78 -10.51 6.32
CA GLU A 65 -11.96 -9.39 5.84
C GLU A 65 -12.80 -8.16 5.53
N THR A 66 -13.97 -8.35 4.92
CA THR A 66 -14.90 -7.24 4.61
C THR A 66 -15.39 -6.56 5.88
N ALA A 67 -15.84 -7.34 6.87
CA ALA A 67 -16.32 -6.82 8.14
C ALA A 67 -15.19 -6.14 8.94
N ALA A 68 -13.99 -6.73 8.97
CA ALA A 68 -12.83 -6.12 9.62
C ALA A 68 -12.41 -4.81 8.96
N ALA A 69 -12.43 -4.74 7.62
CA ALA A 69 -12.14 -3.53 6.87
C ALA A 69 -13.18 -2.43 7.16
N ALA A 70 -14.46 -2.77 7.26
CA ALA A 70 -15.51 -1.81 7.63
C ALA A 70 -15.30 -1.28 9.05
N ILE A 71 -14.96 -2.13 10.01
CA ILE A 71 -14.64 -1.71 11.38
C ILE A 71 -13.40 -0.81 11.41
N ALA A 72 -12.35 -1.15 10.67
CA ALA A 72 -11.15 -0.32 10.57
C ALA A 72 -11.47 1.07 9.95
N ALA A 73 -12.33 1.11 8.92
CA ALA A 73 -12.78 2.37 8.32
C ALA A 73 -13.57 3.24 9.32
N LEU A 74 -14.45 2.64 10.12
CA LEU A 74 -15.17 3.34 11.18
C LEU A 74 -14.21 3.84 12.27
N ALA A 75 -13.25 3.02 12.70
CA ALA A 75 -12.24 3.38 13.68
C ALA A 75 -11.38 4.56 13.21
N ALA A 76 -11.04 4.63 11.92
CA ALA A 76 -10.25 5.70 11.32
C ALA A 76 -10.87 7.09 11.46
N THR A 77 -12.18 7.19 11.69
CA THR A 77 -12.85 8.48 11.89
C THR A 77 -12.63 9.09 13.28
N ARG A 78 -12.18 8.30 14.26
CA ARG A 78 -12.14 8.68 15.69
C ARG A 78 -10.80 8.38 16.37
N LEU A 79 -10.03 7.40 15.88
CA LEU A 79 -8.82 6.91 16.52
C LEU A 79 -7.55 7.34 15.78
N PRO A 80 -6.40 7.48 16.48
CA PRO A 80 -5.10 7.62 15.83
C PRO A 80 -4.72 6.35 15.07
N LEU A 81 -3.79 6.45 14.10
CA LEU A 81 -3.38 5.36 13.22
C LEU A 81 -3.09 4.04 13.97
N LEU A 82 -2.36 4.10 15.09
CA LEU A 82 -2.05 2.93 15.92
C LEU A 82 -3.31 2.26 16.48
N GLY A 83 -4.30 3.06 16.89
CA GLY A 83 -5.58 2.55 17.38
C GLY A 83 -6.39 1.88 16.27
N VAL A 84 -6.40 2.47 15.07
CA VAL A 84 -7.05 1.89 13.88
C VAL A 84 -6.44 0.53 13.54
N VAL A 85 -5.10 0.45 13.52
CA VAL A 85 -4.37 -0.79 13.26
C VAL A 85 -4.70 -1.85 14.31
N ALA A 86 -4.65 -1.49 15.60
CA ALA A 86 -4.97 -2.43 16.68
C ALA A 86 -6.40 -2.99 16.55
N VAL A 87 -7.38 -2.12 16.31
CA VAL A 87 -8.78 -2.51 16.14
C VAL A 87 -8.98 -3.37 14.89
N GLY A 88 -8.41 -2.99 13.75
CA GLY A 88 -8.53 -3.73 12.50
C GLY A 88 -7.91 -5.13 12.57
N VAL A 89 -6.72 -5.25 13.18
CA VAL A 89 -6.06 -6.55 13.39
C VAL A 89 -6.88 -7.42 14.34
N ALA A 90 -7.34 -6.86 15.47
CA ALA A 90 -8.17 -7.61 16.41
C ALA A 90 -9.47 -8.11 15.75
N ALA A 91 -10.13 -7.27 14.95
CA ALA A 91 -11.35 -7.63 14.23
C ALA A 91 -11.13 -8.78 13.24
N VAL A 92 -10.10 -8.70 12.39
CA VAL A 92 -9.88 -9.75 11.37
C VAL A 92 -9.49 -11.09 12.01
N VAL A 93 -8.70 -11.06 13.09
CA VAL A 93 -8.33 -12.26 13.84
C VAL A 93 -9.56 -12.89 14.50
N ALA A 94 -10.40 -12.08 15.14
CA ALA A 94 -11.61 -12.57 15.78
C ALA A 94 -12.60 -13.18 14.76
N PHE A 95 -12.81 -12.51 13.61
CA PHE A 95 -13.72 -13.03 12.59
C PHE A 95 -13.20 -14.28 11.89
N ARG A 96 -11.89 -14.37 11.62
CA ARG A 96 -11.27 -15.60 11.10
C ARG A 96 -11.31 -16.77 12.07
N ALA A 97 -11.34 -16.51 13.38
CA ALA A 97 -11.48 -17.56 14.39
C ALA A 97 -12.93 -18.04 14.58
N ALA A 98 -13.91 -17.24 14.15
CA ALA A 98 -15.33 -17.51 14.33
C ALA A 98 -16.03 -18.16 13.11
N GLY A 99 -15.36 -18.18 11.95
CA GLY A 99 -15.82 -18.83 10.71
C GLY A 99 -14.89 -19.94 10.29
#